data_AF-A0A946QN95-F1
#
_entry.id   AF-A0A946QN95-F1
#
_cell.length_a   1.000
_cell.length_b   1.000
_cell.length_c   1.000
_cell.angle_alpha   90.00
_cell.angle_beta   90.00
_cell.angle_gamma   90.00
#
_symmetry.space_group_name_H-M   'P 1'
#
loop_
_entity.id
_entity.type
_entity.pdbx_description
1 polymer ?
#
loop_
_entity_poly.entity_id
_entity_poly.type
_entity_poly.pdbx_seq_one_letter_code
_entity_poly.pdbx_strand_id
1 'polypeptide(L)'
;MRDFLWGMLLILLFFSCSGPKVLETQRDLALKEENLGNFTQAVELWQKYFYQQAIEEVEGLDYANAAKTAFRAGRAELAVNWFDQARYKDYSDAEMYLTLSQIYQKENNISKELTALEFCIENFNKNSQEINNRLFEVYSEIGENEKALMIWPNLNKADKSKAVNLNSYFLIQKELKDTTICDSVSMALLEINPENVEALEWNAKKYYWLGENRYQREMSVYDKKKTNRQYKILLNELDLVTADFKKSLPYFDKLWKIEPGKKYASYFANIYARFGDGKKADYYKKMLK
;
A
#
# COMPACT_ATOMS: atom_id res chain seq x y z
N MET A 1 46.96 -90.54 27.27
CA MET A 1 46.30 -90.52 25.96
C MET A 1 45.05 -89.68 26.14
N ARG A 2 45.09 -88.35 25.95
CA ARG A 2 45.21 -87.58 24.69
C ARG A 2 44.16 -88.04 23.68
N ASP A 3 43.13 -87.21 23.47
CA ASP A 3 42.31 -86.95 22.26
C ASP A 3 41.20 -85.94 22.70
N PHE A 4 41.22 -84.64 22.39
CA PHE A 4 41.16 -83.86 21.13
C PHE A 4 39.74 -83.77 20.50
N LEU A 5 39.12 -82.60 20.73
CA LEU A 5 38.19 -81.82 19.88
C LEU A 5 36.87 -82.43 19.35
N TRP A 6 35.75 -81.97 19.90
CA TRP A 6 34.45 -81.63 19.26
C TRP A 6 33.78 -80.65 20.25
N GLY A 7 33.11 -79.54 19.92
CA GLY A 7 32.39 -79.11 18.74
C GLY A 7 31.23 -78.25 19.28
N MET A 8 31.30 -76.96 18.99
CA MET A 8 30.42 -75.84 19.37
C MET A 8 28.90 -76.11 19.20
N LEU A 9 28.05 -75.73 20.16
CA LEU A 9 26.70 -75.18 19.88
C LEU A 9 26.14 -74.44 21.10
N LEU A 10 26.37 -73.13 21.18
CA LEU A 10 25.68 -72.23 22.11
C LEU A 10 24.73 -71.38 21.26
N ILE A 11 23.47 -71.79 21.20
CA ILE A 11 22.41 -71.07 20.48
C ILE A 11 22.06 -69.82 21.32
N LEU A 12 22.64 -68.68 20.95
CA LEU A 12 22.17 -67.36 21.36
C LEU A 12 21.04 -66.95 20.43
N LEU A 13 19.79 -67.19 20.86
CA LEU A 13 18.61 -66.59 20.25
C LEU A 13 18.59 -65.09 20.61
N PHE A 14 19.28 -64.28 19.83
CA PHE A 14 18.98 -62.85 19.77
C PHE A 14 17.66 -62.67 19.03
N PHE A 15 16.56 -62.62 19.78
CA PHE A 15 15.34 -61.97 19.31
C PHE A 15 15.63 -60.46 19.19
N SER A 16 16.19 -60.07 18.04
CA SER A 16 16.15 -58.70 17.57
C SER A 16 14.72 -58.41 17.15
N CYS A 17 13.90 -57.96 18.10
CA CYS A 17 12.70 -57.19 17.78
C CYS A 17 13.17 -55.84 17.25
N SER A 18 13.52 -55.76 15.95
CA SER A 18 13.50 -54.49 15.26
C SER A 18 12.05 -54.04 15.23
N GLY A 19 11.68 -53.06 16.07
CA GLY A 19 10.36 -52.44 16.01
C GLY A 19 10.03 -52.03 14.57
N PRO A 20 8.74 -52.02 14.18
CA PRO A 20 8.37 -51.77 12.79
C PRO A 20 8.95 -50.43 12.34
N LYS A 21 9.81 -50.47 11.31
CA LYS A 21 10.21 -49.26 10.57
C LYS A 21 8.95 -48.70 9.94
N VAL A 22 8.44 -47.61 10.48
CA VAL A 22 7.40 -46.81 9.80
C VAL A 22 8.03 -46.32 8.50
N LEU A 23 7.49 -46.76 7.36
CA LEU A 23 7.92 -46.27 6.05
C LEU A 23 7.44 -44.83 5.92
N GLU A 24 8.37 -43.87 5.89
CA GLU A 24 8.03 -42.45 5.64
C GLU A 24 7.42 -42.32 4.24
N THR A 25 6.25 -41.70 4.15
CA THR A 25 5.59 -41.45 2.86
C THR A 25 6.25 -40.27 2.15
N GLN A 26 6.01 -40.12 0.83
CA GLN A 26 6.49 -38.94 0.09
C GLN A 26 5.97 -37.62 0.70
N ARG A 27 4.75 -37.65 1.26
CA ARG A 27 4.16 -36.54 2.01
C ARG A 27 4.97 -36.21 3.27
N ASP A 28 5.32 -37.20 4.08
CA ASP A 28 6.08 -36.97 5.31
C ASP A 28 7.48 -36.41 5.01
N LEU A 29 8.11 -36.92 3.94
CA LEU A 29 9.38 -36.39 3.44
C LEU A 29 9.24 -34.94 2.95
N ALA A 30 8.17 -34.61 2.23
CA ALA A 30 7.94 -33.24 1.75
C ALA A 30 7.83 -32.27 2.93
N LEU A 31 7.02 -32.59 3.94
CA LEU A 31 6.87 -31.79 5.16
C LEU A 31 8.19 -31.65 5.93
N LYS A 32 9.03 -32.69 5.94
CA LYS A 32 10.36 -32.63 6.55
C LYS A 32 11.27 -31.65 5.81
N GLU A 33 11.33 -31.72 4.49
CA GLU A 33 12.12 -30.78 3.67
C GLU A 33 11.61 -29.34 3.79
N GLU A 34 10.30 -29.13 3.91
CA GLU A 34 9.72 -27.82 4.22
C GLU A 34 10.25 -27.22 5.53
N ASN A 35 10.25 -28.04 6.60
CA ASN A 35 10.75 -27.61 7.90
C ASN A 35 12.25 -27.30 7.89
N LEU A 36 13.01 -27.90 6.97
CA LEU A 36 14.41 -27.60 6.72
C LEU A 36 14.63 -26.37 5.81
N GLY A 37 13.56 -25.82 5.22
CA GLY A 37 13.63 -24.71 4.26
C GLY A 37 14.02 -25.13 2.84
N ASN A 38 14.07 -26.44 2.56
CA ASN A 38 14.44 -27.01 1.27
C ASN A 38 13.22 -27.05 0.32
N PHE A 39 12.63 -25.89 0.05
CA PHE A 39 11.32 -25.81 -0.62
C PHE A 39 11.31 -26.42 -2.02
N THR A 40 12.39 -26.29 -2.81
CA THR A 40 12.47 -26.91 -4.14
C THR A 40 12.38 -28.43 -4.06
N GLN A 41 13.09 -29.04 -3.10
CA GLN A 41 13.07 -30.49 -2.89
C GLN A 41 11.71 -30.96 -2.36
N ALA A 42 11.11 -30.20 -1.44
CA ALA A 42 9.78 -30.45 -0.93
C ALA A 42 8.72 -30.45 -2.04
N VAL A 43 8.79 -29.51 -2.99
CA VAL A 43 7.87 -29.48 -4.15
C VAL A 43 7.98 -30.75 -4.98
N GLU A 44 9.18 -31.26 -5.24
CA GLU A 44 9.37 -32.51 -5.99
C GLU A 44 8.76 -33.71 -5.26
N LEU A 45 8.86 -33.74 -3.93
CA LEU A 45 8.27 -34.78 -3.09
C LEU A 45 6.74 -34.70 -3.10
N TRP A 46 6.16 -33.50 -3.04
CA TRP A 46 4.72 -33.28 -3.24
C TRP A 46 4.24 -33.75 -4.61
N GLN A 47 4.97 -33.44 -5.68
CA GLN A 47 4.65 -33.93 -7.03
C GLN A 47 4.65 -35.46 -7.10
N LYS A 48 5.63 -36.12 -6.45
CA LYS A 48 5.67 -37.58 -6.37
C LYS A 48 4.50 -38.14 -5.55
N TYR A 49 4.16 -37.50 -4.43
CA TYR A 49 3.01 -37.88 -3.61
C TYR A 49 1.71 -37.84 -4.42
N PHE A 50 1.44 -36.73 -5.11
CA PHE A 50 0.23 -36.60 -5.94
C PHE A 50 0.21 -37.52 -7.16
N TYR A 51 1.37 -37.91 -7.70
CA TYR A 51 1.45 -38.88 -8.81
C TYR A 51 1.15 -40.31 -8.37
N GLN A 52 1.43 -40.65 -7.10
CA GLN A 52 1.26 -42.00 -6.56
C GLN A 52 -0.14 -42.30 -6.02
N GLN A 53 -0.98 -41.27 -5.88
CA GLN A 53 -2.33 -41.37 -5.32
C GLN A 53 -3.38 -41.05 -6.39
N ALA A 54 -4.58 -41.61 -6.26
CA ALA A 54 -5.71 -41.11 -7.04
C ALA A 54 -6.04 -39.68 -6.59
N ILE A 55 -6.37 -38.79 -7.53
CA ILE A 55 -6.67 -37.37 -7.22
C ILE A 55 -7.84 -37.29 -6.22
N GLU A 56 -8.78 -38.23 -6.29
CA GLU A 56 -9.91 -38.40 -5.39
C GLU A 56 -9.50 -38.58 -3.93
N GLU A 57 -8.38 -39.28 -3.68
CA GLU A 57 -7.90 -39.68 -2.35
C GLU A 57 -7.00 -38.62 -1.68
N VAL A 58 -6.57 -37.59 -2.43
CA VAL A 58 -5.76 -36.51 -1.89
C VAL A 58 -6.66 -35.44 -1.25
N GLU A 59 -6.41 -35.19 0.03
CA GLU A 59 -7.09 -34.15 0.82
C GLU A 59 -6.74 -32.74 0.33
N GLY A 60 -7.72 -31.82 0.37
CA GLY A 60 -7.50 -30.43 -0.04
C GLY A 60 -6.43 -29.70 0.77
N LEU A 61 -6.27 -30.05 2.05
CA LEU A 61 -5.22 -29.53 2.93
C LEU A 61 -3.82 -29.82 2.38
N ASP A 62 -3.59 -31.01 1.83
CA ASP A 62 -2.28 -31.40 1.31
C ASP A 62 -1.95 -30.61 0.04
N TYR A 63 -2.93 -30.38 -0.84
CA TYR A 63 -2.77 -29.45 -1.96
C TYR A 63 -2.44 -28.02 -1.50
N ALA A 64 -3.11 -27.52 -0.45
CA ALA A 64 -2.84 -26.19 0.06
C ALA A 64 -1.43 -26.06 0.68
N ASN A 65 -0.96 -27.09 1.40
CA ASN A 65 0.41 -27.12 1.92
C ASN A 65 1.44 -27.16 0.79
N ALA A 66 1.25 -28.05 -0.18
CA ALA A 66 2.10 -28.13 -1.36
C ALA A 66 2.16 -26.80 -2.12
N ALA A 67 1.02 -26.11 -2.28
CA ALA A 67 0.93 -24.81 -2.92
C ALA A 67 1.73 -23.72 -2.19
N LYS A 68 1.62 -23.63 -0.86
CA LYS A 68 2.41 -22.70 -0.04
C LYS A 68 3.91 -22.97 -0.21
N THR A 69 4.30 -24.24 -0.27
CA THR A 69 5.68 -24.67 -0.53
C THR A 69 6.15 -24.31 -1.94
N ALA A 70 5.32 -24.53 -2.96
CA ALA A 70 5.60 -24.10 -4.33
C ALA A 70 5.83 -22.60 -4.42
N PHE A 71 5.02 -21.79 -3.74
CA PHE A 71 5.21 -20.34 -3.67
C PHE A 71 6.55 -19.97 -3.02
N ARG A 72 6.90 -20.58 -1.88
CA ARG A 72 8.19 -20.39 -1.21
C ARG A 72 9.38 -20.84 -2.07
N ALA A 73 9.18 -21.82 -2.94
CA ALA A 73 10.16 -22.26 -3.94
C ALA A 73 10.20 -21.37 -5.21
N GLY A 74 9.43 -20.29 -5.27
CA GLY A 74 9.36 -19.39 -6.43
C GLY A 74 8.54 -19.92 -7.62
N ARG A 75 7.76 -21.00 -7.43
CA ARG A 75 6.93 -21.63 -8.47
C ARG A 75 5.48 -21.16 -8.37
N ALA A 76 5.25 -19.87 -8.68
CA ALA A 76 3.96 -19.21 -8.48
C ALA A 76 2.80 -19.86 -9.27
N GLU A 77 3.01 -20.17 -10.55
CA GLU A 77 1.97 -20.83 -11.38
C GLU A 77 1.54 -22.19 -10.82
N LEU A 78 2.51 -22.98 -10.34
CA LEU A 78 2.24 -24.28 -9.71
C LEU A 78 1.49 -24.10 -8.39
N ALA A 79 1.84 -23.08 -7.61
CA ALA A 79 1.13 -22.75 -6.38
C ALA A 79 -0.34 -22.42 -6.66
N VAL A 80 -0.64 -21.61 -7.67
CA VAL A 80 -2.03 -21.30 -8.07
C VAL A 80 -2.78 -22.57 -8.46
N ASN A 81 -2.17 -23.43 -9.30
CA ASN A 81 -2.80 -24.68 -9.72
C ASN A 81 -3.14 -25.59 -8.51
N TRP A 82 -2.21 -25.77 -7.57
CA TRP A 82 -2.46 -26.56 -6.38
C TRP A 82 -3.47 -25.92 -5.43
N PHE A 83 -3.50 -24.59 -5.30
CA PHE A 83 -4.58 -23.93 -4.59
C PHE A 83 -5.94 -24.13 -5.27
N ASP A 84 -6.01 -24.17 -6.60
CA ASP A 84 -7.25 -24.50 -7.31
C ASP A 84 -7.73 -25.93 -6.99
N GLN A 85 -6.80 -26.89 -6.90
CA GLN A 85 -7.13 -28.25 -6.44
C GLN A 85 -7.61 -28.26 -4.99
N ALA A 86 -6.97 -27.50 -4.10
CA ALA A 86 -7.42 -27.37 -2.71
C ALA A 86 -8.87 -26.86 -2.63
N ARG A 87 -9.22 -25.83 -3.41
CA ARG A 87 -10.61 -25.31 -3.48
C ARG A 87 -11.60 -26.31 -4.07
N TYR A 88 -11.19 -27.04 -5.12
CA TYR A 88 -12.01 -28.10 -5.71
C TYR A 88 -12.33 -29.22 -4.69
N LYS A 89 -11.47 -29.38 -3.68
CA LYS A 89 -11.62 -30.29 -2.55
C LYS A 89 -12.23 -29.63 -1.31
N ASP A 90 -12.94 -28.52 -1.48
CA ASP A 90 -13.61 -27.75 -0.42
C ASP A 90 -12.67 -27.29 0.72
N TYR A 91 -11.36 -27.22 0.47
CA TYR A 91 -10.40 -26.70 1.43
C TYR A 91 -10.13 -25.21 1.20
N SER A 92 -10.13 -24.45 2.29
CA SER A 92 -9.71 -23.06 2.29
C SER A 92 -9.15 -22.67 3.66
N ASP A 93 -8.09 -21.86 3.66
CA ASP A 93 -7.58 -21.22 4.85
C ASP A 93 -7.08 -19.79 4.55
N ALA A 94 -6.85 -19.00 5.59
CA ALA A 94 -6.43 -17.62 5.40
C ALA A 94 -5.04 -17.48 4.77
N GLU A 95 -4.11 -18.41 5.01
CA GLU A 95 -2.74 -18.31 4.49
C GLU A 95 -2.69 -18.58 2.98
N MET A 96 -3.54 -19.49 2.49
CA MET A 96 -3.75 -19.76 1.08
C MET A 96 -4.18 -18.51 0.34
N TYR A 97 -5.20 -17.80 0.83
CA TYR A 97 -5.69 -16.59 0.17
C TYR A 97 -4.71 -15.41 0.29
N LEU A 98 -3.94 -15.32 1.38
CA LEU A 98 -2.83 -14.36 1.47
C LEU A 98 -1.69 -14.69 0.49
N THR A 99 -1.41 -15.97 0.27
CA THR A 99 -0.41 -16.38 -0.72
C THR A 99 -0.89 -16.06 -2.14
N LEU A 100 -2.17 -16.32 -2.43
CA LEU A 100 -2.79 -15.95 -3.70
C LEU A 100 -2.75 -14.43 -3.93
N SER A 101 -3.07 -13.61 -2.92
CA SER A 101 -3.00 -12.16 -3.08
C SER A 101 -1.58 -11.69 -3.40
N GLN A 102 -0.56 -12.25 -2.75
CA GLN A 102 0.85 -11.95 -3.05
C GLN A 102 1.28 -12.40 -4.46
N ILE A 103 0.78 -13.53 -4.95
CA ILE A 103 1.02 -13.97 -6.33
C ILE A 103 0.40 -12.97 -7.31
N TYR A 104 -0.87 -12.66 -7.13
CA TYR A 104 -1.60 -11.75 -8.02
C TYR A 104 -1.08 -10.32 -7.98
N GLN A 105 -0.58 -9.86 -6.83
CA GLN A 105 0.13 -8.59 -6.71
C GLN A 105 1.37 -8.56 -7.64
N LYS A 106 2.20 -9.62 -7.61
CA LYS A 106 3.40 -9.71 -8.47
C LYS A 106 3.07 -9.78 -9.96
N GLU A 107 1.91 -10.34 -10.29
CA GLU A 107 1.38 -10.40 -11.66
C GLU A 107 0.68 -9.10 -12.09
N ASN A 108 0.56 -8.10 -11.19
CA ASN A 108 -0.26 -6.91 -11.37
C ASN A 108 -1.73 -7.21 -11.71
N ASN A 109 -2.25 -8.34 -11.20
CA ASN A 109 -3.65 -8.73 -11.36
C ASN A 109 -4.48 -8.22 -10.18
N ILE A 110 -4.77 -6.92 -10.20
CA ILE A 110 -5.47 -6.20 -9.12
C ILE A 110 -6.82 -6.85 -8.79
N SER A 111 -7.58 -7.29 -9.80
CA SER A 111 -8.89 -7.90 -9.57
C SER A 111 -8.79 -9.19 -8.74
N LYS A 112 -7.89 -10.11 -9.10
CA LYS A 112 -7.73 -11.36 -8.35
C LYS A 112 -7.06 -11.15 -6.99
N GLU A 113 -6.12 -10.20 -6.91
CA GLU A 113 -5.52 -9.80 -5.64
C GLU A 113 -6.59 -9.31 -4.66
N LEU A 114 -7.44 -8.37 -5.11
CA LEU A 114 -8.48 -7.78 -4.30
C LEU A 114 -9.47 -8.84 -3.80
N THR A 115 -9.95 -9.71 -4.70
CA THR A 115 -10.84 -10.82 -4.32
C THR A 115 -10.21 -11.70 -3.24
N ALA A 116 -8.91 -11.99 -3.32
CA ALA A 116 -8.24 -12.81 -2.32
C ALA A 116 -8.13 -12.10 -0.95
N LEU A 117 -7.82 -10.81 -0.94
CA LEU A 117 -7.74 -10.00 0.29
C LEU A 117 -9.12 -9.82 0.96
N GLU A 118 -10.16 -9.51 0.19
CA GLU A 118 -11.54 -9.39 0.70
C GLU A 118 -12.00 -10.73 1.29
N PHE A 119 -11.78 -11.84 0.58
CA PHE A 119 -12.15 -13.17 1.05
C PHE A 119 -11.46 -13.52 2.38
N CYS A 120 -10.19 -13.12 2.56
CA CYS A 120 -9.46 -13.31 3.81
C CYS A 120 -10.15 -12.65 5.02
N ILE A 121 -10.63 -11.42 4.86
CA ILE A 121 -11.30 -10.68 5.94
C ILE A 121 -12.67 -11.30 6.22
N GLU A 122 -13.46 -11.52 5.18
CA GLU A 122 -14.85 -11.96 5.28
C GLU A 122 -15.01 -13.35 5.88
N ASN A 123 -14.13 -14.30 5.52
CA ASN A 123 -14.32 -15.71 5.84
C ASN A 123 -13.47 -16.18 7.03
N PHE A 124 -12.35 -15.50 7.30
CA PHE A 124 -11.42 -15.93 8.35
C PHE A 124 -11.25 -14.91 9.48
N ASN A 125 -11.95 -13.77 9.42
CA ASN A 125 -11.77 -12.65 10.34
C ASN A 125 -10.29 -12.23 10.48
N LYS A 126 -9.47 -12.48 9.44
CA LYS A 126 -8.04 -12.18 9.48
C LYS A 126 -7.83 -10.73 9.09
N ASN A 127 -8.12 -9.86 10.04
CA ASN A 127 -7.93 -8.43 9.91
C ASN A 127 -6.51 -8.05 10.40
N SER A 128 -5.49 -8.31 9.56
CA SER A 128 -4.11 -7.95 9.87
C SER A 128 -3.75 -6.56 9.34
N GLN A 129 -2.72 -5.95 9.93
CA GLN A 129 -2.20 -4.67 9.47
C GLN A 129 -1.67 -4.74 8.03
N GLU A 130 -1.05 -5.86 7.65
CA GLU A 130 -0.59 -6.12 6.29
C GLU A 130 -1.74 -6.11 5.28
N ILE A 131 -2.85 -6.80 5.60
CA ILE A 131 -4.03 -6.88 4.73
C ILE A 131 -4.70 -5.51 4.62
N ASN A 132 -4.91 -4.81 5.75
CA ASN A 132 -5.52 -3.48 5.71
C ASN A 132 -4.67 -2.50 4.90
N ASN A 133 -3.34 -2.50 5.10
CA ASN A 133 -2.46 -1.64 4.33
C ASN A 133 -2.61 -1.91 2.84
N ARG A 134 -2.59 -3.18 2.42
CA ARG A 134 -2.72 -3.51 1.01
C ARG A 134 -4.10 -3.21 0.44
N LEU A 135 -5.18 -3.49 1.17
CA LEU A 135 -6.53 -3.12 0.77
C LEU A 135 -6.69 -1.61 0.61
N PHE A 136 -6.14 -0.81 1.54
CA PHE A 136 -6.17 0.64 1.41
C PHE A 136 -5.46 1.10 0.13
N GLU A 137 -4.26 0.57 -0.14
CA GLU A 137 -3.51 0.88 -1.36
C GLU A 137 -4.31 0.50 -2.62
N VAL A 138 -4.82 -0.72 -2.69
CA VAL A 138 -5.57 -1.23 -3.85
C VAL A 138 -6.84 -0.43 -4.08
N TYR A 139 -7.67 -0.21 -3.04
CA TYR A 139 -8.89 0.60 -3.18
C TYR A 139 -8.60 2.02 -3.62
N SER A 140 -7.52 2.62 -3.10
CA SER A 140 -7.10 3.95 -3.53
C SER A 140 -6.64 3.97 -4.99
N GLU A 141 -5.91 2.94 -5.44
CA GLU A 141 -5.40 2.81 -6.80
C GLU A 141 -6.51 2.68 -7.83
N ILE A 142 -7.58 1.93 -7.51
CA ILE A 142 -8.72 1.73 -8.41
C ILE A 142 -9.83 2.79 -8.26
N GLY A 143 -9.66 3.77 -7.36
CA GLY A 143 -10.64 4.84 -7.14
C GLY A 143 -11.86 4.45 -6.32
N GLU A 144 -11.82 3.33 -5.58
CA GLU A 144 -12.86 2.90 -4.65
C GLU A 144 -12.74 3.67 -3.32
N ASN A 145 -12.92 4.99 -3.40
CA ASN A 145 -12.66 5.96 -2.32
C ASN A 145 -13.41 5.62 -1.02
N GLU A 146 -14.68 5.22 -1.11
CA GLU A 146 -15.49 4.87 0.05
C GLU A 146 -14.90 3.66 0.80
N LYS A 147 -14.55 2.59 0.06
CA LYS A 147 -13.93 1.41 0.65
C LYS A 147 -12.55 1.73 1.23
N ALA A 148 -11.73 2.51 0.54
CA ALA A 148 -10.44 2.96 1.06
C ALA A 148 -10.60 3.70 2.41
N LEU A 149 -11.58 4.60 2.52
CA LEU A 149 -11.86 5.33 3.76
C LEU A 149 -12.40 4.43 4.88
N MET A 150 -13.13 3.36 4.58
CA MET A 150 -13.52 2.36 5.58
C MET A 150 -12.31 1.60 6.15
N ILE A 151 -11.27 1.37 5.34
CA ILE A 151 -10.05 0.70 5.78
C ILE A 151 -9.12 1.65 6.55
N TRP A 152 -9.10 2.94 6.22
CA TRP A 152 -8.17 3.92 6.81
C TRP A 152 -8.10 3.90 8.35
N PRO A 153 -9.21 3.84 9.12
CA PRO A 153 -9.17 3.74 10.59
C PRO A 153 -8.37 2.54 11.10
N ASN A 154 -8.37 1.43 10.34
CA ASN A 154 -7.77 0.15 10.73
C ASN A 154 -6.26 0.08 10.45
N LEU A 155 -5.70 1.07 9.75
CA LEU A 155 -4.26 1.20 9.56
C LEU A 155 -3.59 1.69 10.85
N ASN A 156 -2.46 1.07 11.18
CA ASN A 156 -1.58 1.56 12.23
C ASN A 156 -0.91 2.89 11.82
N LYS A 157 -0.26 3.52 12.81
CA LYS A 157 0.40 4.82 12.62
C LYS A 157 1.49 4.78 11.55
N ALA A 158 2.29 3.71 11.49
CA ALA A 158 3.38 3.60 10.53
C ALA A 158 2.84 3.54 9.08
N ASP A 159 1.79 2.76 8.85
CA ASP A 159 1.14 2.63 7.55
C ASP A 159 0.45 3.92 7.11
N LYS A 160 -0.23 4.63 8.02
CA LYS A 160 -0.81 5.97 7.73
C LYS A 160 0.24 7.00 7.36
N SER A 161 1.45 6.90 7.92
CA SER A 161 2.55 7.82 7.67
C SER A 161 3.39 7.47 6.43
N LYS A 162 3.14 6.35 5.76
CA LYS A 162 3.78 6.06 4.46
C LYS A 162 3.38 7.12 3.44
N ALA A 163 4.35 7.65 2.69
CA ALA A 163 4.14 8.71 1.71
C ALA A 163 3.02 8.38 0.70
N VAL A 164 3.03 7.15 0.17
CA VAL A 164 2.00 6.64 -0.76
C VAL A 164 0.61 6.70 -0.12
N ASN A 165 0.44 6.13 1.07
CA ASN A 165 -0.86 6.07 1.72
C ASN A 165 -1.38 7.45 2.11
N LEU A 166 -0.51 8.29 2.65
CA LEU A 166 -0.86 9.64 3.05
C LEU A 166 -1.24 10.49 1.82
N ASN A 167 -0.57 10.28 0.69
CA ASN A 167 -0.88 10.96 -0.57
C ASN A 167 -2.22 10.47 -1.14
N SER A 168 -2.49 9.17 -1.15
CA SER A 168 -3.79 8.62 -1.55
C SER A 168 -4.92 9.17 -0.67
N TYR A 169 -4.74 9.16 0.64
CA TYR A 169 -5.71 9.73 1.58
C TYR A 169 -5.93 11.23 1.32
N PHE A 170 -4.87 11.99 1.05
CA PHE A 170 -4.96 13.40 0.68
C PHE A 170 -5.82 13.61 -0.57
N LEU A 171 -5.58 12.84 -1.63
CA LEU A 171 -6.30 12.96 -2.89
C LEU A 171 -7.79 12.61 -2.74
N ILE A 172 -8.10 11.54 -2.00
CA ILE A 172 -9.49 11.17 -1.68
C ILE A 172 -10.19 12.32 -0.95
N GLN A 173 -9.56 12.88 0.07
CA GLN A 173 -10.16 13.96 0.86
C GLN A 173 -10.29 15.27 0.09
N LYS A 174 -9.38 15.52 -0.86
CA LYS A 174 -9.44 16.64 -1.79
C LYS A 174 -10.64 16.52 -2.72
N GLU A 175 -10.94 15.31 -3.21
CA GLU A 175 -12.13 15.04 -4.03
C GLU A 175 -13.42 15.23 -3.24
N LEU A 176 -13.45 14.77 -1.99
CA LEU A 176 -14.55 14.99 -1.04
C LEU A 176 -14.65 16.43 -0.53
N LYS A 177 -13.67 17.29 -0.88
CA LYS A 177 -13.58 18.69 -0.46
C LYS A 177 -13.51 18.87 1.07
N ASP A 178 -12.98 17.89 1.79
CA ASP A 178 -12.68 18.05 3.22
C ASP A 178 -11.42 18.90 3.40
N THR A 179 -11.62 20.20 3.36
CA THR A 179 -10.54 21.19 3.47
C THR A 179 -9.77 21.09 4.79
N THR A 180 -10.41 20.67 5.88
CA THR A 180 -9.77 20.56 7.20
C THR A 180 -8.75 19.43 7.21
N ILE A 181 -9.14 18.28 6.67
CA ILE A 181 -8.23 17.14 6.56
C ILE A 181 -7.13 17.44 5.55
N CYS A 182 -7.46 17.98 4.38
CA CYS A 182 -6.48 18.37 3.37
C CYS A 182 -5.42 19.35 3.93
N ASP A 183 -5.82 20.29 4.78
CA ASP A 183 -4.90 21.23 5.42
C ASP A 183 -3.86 20.52 6.29
N SER A 184 -4.30 19.62 7.17
CA SER A 184 -3.38 18.87 8.03
C SER A 184 -2.50 17.90 7.24
N VAL A 185 -3.10 17.15 6.30
CA VAL A 185 -2.41 16.10 5.55
C VAL A 185 -1.41 16.68 4.56
N SER A 186 -1.74 17.79 3.89
CA SER A 186 -0.81 18.44 2.96
C SER A 186 0.47 18.92 3.66
N MET A 187 0.37 19.42 4.90
CA MET A 187 1.55 19.80 5.67
C MET A 187 2.40 18.58 6.04
N ALA A 188 1.77 17.49 6.51
CA ALA A 188 2.46 16.24 6.80
C ALA A 188 3.13 15.64 5.55
N LEU A 189 2.50 15.76 4.37
CA LEU A 189 3.11 15.34 3.11
C LEU A 189 4.35 16.15 2.75
N LEU A 190 4.36 17.46 3.02
CA LEU A 190 5.52 18.32 2.76
C LEU A 190 6.66 18.10 3.75
N GLU A 191 6.39 17.58 4.94
CA GLU A 191 7.43 17.13 5.87
C GLU A 191 8.15 15.87 5.35
N ILE A 192 7.41 14.95 4.72
CA ILE A 192 7.96 13.71 4.16
C ILE A 192 8.63 13.96 2.80
N ASN A 193 7.95 14.69 1.92
CA ASN A 193 8.41 15.05 0.59
C ASN A 193 8.16 16.55 0.35
N PRO A 194 9.18 17.41 0.57
CA PRO A 194 9.08 18.86 0.38
C PRO A 194 8.76 19.32 -1.04
N GLU A 195 8.83 18.42 -2.02
CA GLU A 195 8.54 18.63 -3.45
C GLU A 195 7.24 17.95 -3.90
N ASN A 196 6.41 17.43 -2.97
CA ASN A 196 5.10 16.88 -3.33
C ASN A 196 4.22 17.96 -3.99
N VAL A 197 4.01 17.83 -5.31
CA VAL A 197 3.33 18.83 -6.15
C VAL A 197 1.90 19.08 -5.66
N GLU A 198 1.16 18.03 -5.32
CA GLU A 198 -0.24 18.13 -4.90
C GLU A 198 -0.39 18.89 -3.58
N ALA A 199 0.47 18.60 -2.61
CA ALA A 199 0.49 19.30 -1.32
C ALA A 199 1.01 20.75 -1.45
N LEU A 200 2.00 21.00 -2.30
CA LEU A 200 2.48 22.34 -2.62
C LEU A 200 1.36 23.17 -3.27
N GLU A 201 0.67 22.62 -4.26
CA GLU A 201 -0.44 23.29 -4.95
C GLU A 201 -1.58 23.63 -4.00
N TRP A 202 -1.94 22.71 -3.11
CA TRP A 202 -2.97 22.93 -2.09
C TRP A 202 -2.65 24.15 -1.24
N ASN A 203 -1.46 24.17 -0.64
CA ASN A 203 -1.04 25.24 0.25
C ASN A 203 -0.84 26.57 -0.50
N ALA A 204 -0.26 26.53 -1.70
CA ALA A 204 -0.09 27.71 -2.54
C ALA A 204 -1.45 28.37 -2.85
N LYS A 205 -2.41 27.58 -3.36
CA LYS A 205 -3.74 28.06 -3.75
C LYS A 205 -4.57 28.46 -2.54
N LYS A 206 -4.51 27.74 -1.43
CA LYS A 206 -5.21 28.09 -0.18
C LYS A 206 -4.87 29.51 0.26
N TYR A 207 -3.58 29.80 0.45
CA TYR A 207 -3.16 31.12 0.92
C TYR A 207 -3.38 32.22 -0.13
N TYR A 208 -3.22 31.89 -1.42
CA TYR A 208 -3.55 32.82 -2.50
C TYR A 208 -5.03 33.23 -2.45
N TRP A 209 -5.94 32.26 -2.39
CA TRP A 209 -7.37 32.55 -2.39
C TRP A 209 -7.81 33.21 -1.08
N LEU A 210 -7.17 32.91 0.05
CA LEU A 210 -7.41 33.64 1.30
C LEU A 210 -7.11 35.14 1.14
N GLY A 211 -5.96 35.46 0.53
CA GLY A 211 -5.56 36.83 0.23
C GLY A 211 -6.44 37.51 -0.82
N GLU A 212 -6.66 36.87 -1.98
CA GLU A 212 -7.43 37.47 -3.07
C GLU A 212 -8.91 37.64 -2.71
N ASN A 213 -9.54 36.67 -2.03
CA ASN A 213 -10.93 36.82 -1.60
C ASN A 213 -11.09 37.94 -0.57
N ARG A 214 -10.14 38.08 0.37
CA ARG A 214 -10.12 39.20 1.32
C ARG A 214 -9.96 40.52 0.57
N TYR A 215 -9.00 40.61 -0.35
CA TYR A 215 -8.79 41.81 -1.17
C TYR A 215 -10.07 42.25 -1.88
N GLN A 216 -10.70 41.35 -2.64
CA GLN A 216 -11.90 41.65 -3.41
C GLN A 216 -13.05 42.10 -2.51
N ARG A 217 -13.24 41.41 -1.37
CA ARG A 217 -14.25 41.77 -0.39
C ARG A 217 -14.04 43.19 0.16
N GLU A 218 -12.85 43.49 0.64
CA GLU A 218 -12.58 44.77 1.33
C GLU A 218 -12.53 45.95 0.36
N MET A 219 -12.04 45.75 -0.87
CA MET A 219 -12.17 46.73 -1.94
C MET A 219 -13.63 47.04 -2.25
N SER A 220 -14.49 46.01 -2.36
CA SER A 220 -15.92 46.21 -2.58
C SER A 220 -16.59 47.00 -1.45
N VAL A 221 -16.24 46.73 -0.19
CA VAL A 221 -16.75 47.50 0.95
C VAL A 221 -16.30 48.97 0.88
N TYR A 222 -15.03 49.22 0.57
CA TYR A 222 -14.51 50.58 0.43
C TYR A 222 -15.16 51.33 -0.73
N ASP A 223 -15.32 50.70 -1.89
CA ASP A 223 -15.89 51.34 -3.07
C ASP A 223 -17.35 51.74 -2.89
N LYS A 224 -18.12 50.98 -2.10
CA LYS A 224 -19.50 51.33 -1.73
C LYS A 224 -19.56 52.56 -0.83
N LYS A 225 -18.55 52.80 0.02
CA LYS A 225 -18.56 53.90 0.99
C LYS A 225 -17.15 54.45 1.28
N LYS A 226 -16.73 55.38 0.43
CA LYS A 226 -15.41 56.03 0.50
C LYS A 226 -15.34 57.06 1.62
N THR A 227 -15.10 56.57 2.84
CA THR A 227 -14.91 57.40 4.05
C THR A 227 -13.52 57.18 4.63
N ASN A 228 -13.00 58.15 5.38
CA ASN A 228 -11.71 58.03 6.08
C ASN A 228 -11.67 56.81 7.01
N ARG A 229 -12.79 56.47 7.67
CA ARG A 229 -12.89 55.27 8.51
C ARG A 229 -12.72 54.00 7.67
N GLN A 230 -13.44 53.91 6.55
CA GLN A 230 -13.37 52.73 5.68
C GLN A 230 -11.99 52.59 5.02
N TYR A 231 -11.35 53.71 4.68
CA TYR A 231 -9.98 53.70 4.17
C TYR A 231 -8.99 53.11 5.19
N LYS A 232 -9.09 53.50 6.47
CA LYS A 232 -8.25 52.91 7.54
C LYS A 232 -8.49 51.41 7.72
N ILE A 233 -9.75 50.97 7.66
CA ILE A 233 -10.09 49.53 7.71
C ILE A 233 -9.46 48.80 6.51
N LEU A 234 -9.62 49.36 5.31
CA LEU A 234 -9.03 48.79 4.10
C LEU A 234 -7.50 48.63 4.24
N LEU A 235 -6.78 49.64 4.74
CA LEU A 235 -5.33 49.54 4.92
C LEU A 235 -4.94 48.38 5.83
N ASN A 236 -5.60 48.23 6.99
CA ASN A 236 -5.33 47.11 7.91
C ASN A 236 -5.62 45.75 7.27
N GLU A 237 -6.68 45.66 6.46
CA GLU A 237 -7.01 44.41 5.77
C GLU A 237 -6.05 44.09 4.63
N LEU A 238 -5.52 45.11 3.94
CA LEU A 238 -4.50 44.93 2.90
C LEU A 238 -3.16 44.42 3.48
N ASP A 239 -2.85 44.73 4.74
CA ASP A 239 -1.72 44.12 5.43
C ASP A 239 -1.92 42.60 5.61
N LEU A 240 -3.14 42.16 5.91
CA LEU A 240 -3.48 40.74 6.01
C LEU A 240 -3.46 40.05 4.63
N VAL A 241 -3.99 40.71 3.60
CA VAL A 241 -3.87 40.24 2.20
C VAL A 241 -2.41 40.02 1.83
N THR A 242 -1.54 40.99 2.18
CA THR A 242 -0.11 40.90 1.92
C THR A 242 0.53 39.74 2.68
N ALA A 243 0.15 39.52 3.95
CA ALA A 243 0.63 38.40 4.75
C ALA A 243 0.25 37.04 4.14
N ASP A 244 -0.98 36.90 3.64
CA ASP A 244 -1.45 35.66 3.01
C ASP A 244 -0.73 35.40 1.67
N PHE A 245 -0.53 36.42 0.83
CA PHE A 245 0.28 36.26 -0.38
C PHE A 245 1.74 35.91 -0.09
N LYS A 246 2.33 36.47 0.97
CA LYS A 246 3.68 36.09 1.44
C LYS A 246 3.75 34.63 1.88
N LYS A 247 2.68 34.07 2.45
CA LYS A 247 2.61 32.62 2.77
C LYS A 247 2.47 31.76 1.52
N SER A 248 1.74 32.25 0.52
CA SER A 248 1.53 31.54 -0.75
C SER A 248 2.80 31.43 -1.60
N LEU A 249 3.59 32.51 -1.69
CA LEU A 249 4.75 32.61 -2.58
C LEU A 249 5.78 31.48 -2.44
N PRO A 250 6.25 31.09 -1.23
CA PRO A 250 7.23 30.02 -1.10
C PRO A 250 6.79 28.69 -1.71
N TYR A 251 5.49 28.39 -1.67
CA TYR A 251 4.94 27.19 -2.30
C TYR A 251 4.92 27.32 -3.82
N PHE A 252 4.47 28.47 -4.34
CA PHE A 252 4.52 28.73 -5.78
C PHE A 252 5.96 28.77 -6.32
N ASP A 253 6.92 29.28 -5.56
CA ASP A 253 8.34 29.30 -5.93
C ASP A 253 8.89 27.89 -6.07
N LYS A 254 8.52 26.96 -5.16
CA LYS A 254 8.87 25.54 -5.30
C LYS A 254 8.22 24.92 -6.53
N LEU A 255 6.92 25.15 -6.72
CA LEU A 255 6.19 24.66 -7.91
C LEU A 255 6.79 25.17 -9.22
N TRP A 256 7.20 26.43 -9.26
CA TRP A 256 7.85 27.03 -10.43
C TRP A 256 9.22 26.42 -10.73
N LYS A 257 9.97 26.00 -9.70
CA LYS A 257 11.24 25.29 -9.89
C LYS A 257 11.04 23.88 -10.45
N ILE A 258 9.97 23.19 -10.04
CA ILE A 258 9.61 21.85 -10.51
C ILE A 258 9.09 21.92 -11.94
N GLU A 259 8.10 22.77 -12.19
CA GLU A 259 7.42 22.90 -13.47
C GLU A 259 7.17 24.39 -13.77
N PRO A 260 8.16 25.10 -14.35
CA PRO A 260 7.97 26.48 -14.76
C PRO A 260 7.00 26.54 -15.94
N GLY A 261 6.04 27.47 -15.91
CA GLY A 261 5.14 27.64 -17.05
C GLY A 261 3.84 28.36 -16.74
N LYS A 262 2.93 28.33 -17.73
CA LYS A 262 1.65 29.03 -17.72
C LYS A 262 0.78 28.71 -16.50
N LYS A 263 0.87 27.47 -16.00
CA LYS A 263 0.08 26.94 -14.88
C LYS A 263 0.15 27.83 -13.63
N TYR A 264 1.33 28.37 -13.30
CA TYR A 264 1.51 29.18 -12.09
C TYR A 264 1.78 30.67 -12.36
N ALA A 265 2.09 31.04 -13.60
CA ALA A 265 2.47 32.41 -13.95
C ALA A 265 1.41 33.46 -13.61
N SER A 266 0.12 33.12 -13.71
CA SER A 266 -0.99 34.04 -13.37
C SER A 266 -1.01 34.41 -11.89
N TYR A 267 -0.72 33.45 -11.00
CA TYR A 267 -0.64 33.68 -9.56
C TYR A 267 0.51 34.63 -9.22
N PHE A 268 1.70 34.40 -9.79
CA PHE A 268 2.83 35.32 -9.61
C PHE A 268 2.54 36.72 -10.14
N ALA A 269 1.96 36.82 -11.33
CA ALA A 269 1.59 38.11 -11.92
C ALA A 269 0.65 38.90 -11.02
N ASN A 270 -0.36 38.23 -10.45
CA ASN A 270 -1.29 38.85 -9.51
C ASN A 270 -0.58 39.26 -8.21
N ILE A 271 0.13 38.34 -7.55
CA ILE A 271 0.79 38.61 -6.26
C ILE A 271 1.79 39.78 -6.39
N TYR A 272 2.64 39.77 -7.41
CA TYR A 272 3.62 40.84 -7.60
C TYR A 272 2.97 42.19 -7.96
N ALA A 273 1.84 42.17 -8.69
CA ALA A 273 1.07 43.40 -8.92
C ALA A 273 0.51 43.98 -7.61
N ARG A 274 0.05 43.11 -6.69
CA ARG A 274 -0.45 43.52 -5.36
C ARG A 274 0.66 44.08 -4.47
N PHE A 275 1.88 43.58 -4.63
CA PHE A 275 3.07 44.11 -3.93
C PHE A 275 3.64 45.38 -4.57
N GLY A 276 3.06 45.85 -5.69
CA GLY A 276 3.58 47.01 -6.43
C GLY A 276 4.85 46.72 -7.24
N ASP A 277 5.24 45.45 -7.40
CA ASP A 277 6.38 45.06 -8.24
C ASP A 277 5.92 44.85 -9.69
N GLY A 278 5.71 45.97 -10.39
CA GLY A 278 5.26 45.97 -11.78
C GLY A 278 6.21 45.23 -12.73
N LYS A 279 7.53 45.28 -12.47
CA LYS A 279 8.53 44.59 -13.29
C LYS A 279 8.35 43.08 -13.23
N LYS A 280 8.24 42.51 -12.03
CA LYS A 280 7.98 41.07 -11.87
C LYS A 280 6.59 40.69 -12.36
N ALA A 281 5.57 41.47 -12.05
CA ALA A 281 4.22 41.21 -12.52
C ALA A 281 4.18 41.08 -14.06
N ASP A 282 4.81 42.00 -14.78
CA ASP A 282 4.85 41.99 -16.23
C ASP A 282 5.72 40.86 -16.80
N TYR A 283 6.80 40.48 -16.12
CA TYR A 283 7.58 39.28 -16.46
C TYR A 283 6.68 38.03 -16.49
N TYR A 284 5.92 37.77 -15.43
CA TYR A 284 5.05 36.59 -15.38
C TYR A 284 3.83 36.71 -16.32
N LYS A 285 3.29 37.91 -16.55
CA LYS A 285 2.24 38.10 -17.58
C LYS A 285 2.71 37.72 -18.97
N LYS A 286 3.97 37.99 -19.33
CA LYS A 286 4.53 37.59 -20.63
C LYS A 286 4.55 36.08 -20.81
N MET A 287 4.75 35.32 -19.74
CA MET A 287 4.75 33.85 -19.76
C MET A 287 3.36 33.25 -20.02
N LEU A 288 2.28 34.04 -19.90
CA LEU A 288 0.91 33.58 -20.19
C LEU A 288 0.58 33.57 -21.68
N LYS A 289 1.32 34.35 -22.49
CA LYS A 289 1.16 34.42 -23.95
C LYS A 289 1.71 33.14 -24.59
#